data_AF-A0A9E6AWJ9-F1
#
_entry.id   AF-A0A9E6AWJ9-F1
#
_cell.length_a   1.000
_cell.length_b   1.000
_cell.length_c   1.000
_cell.angle_alpha   90.00
_cell.angle_beta   90.00
_cell.angle_gamma   90.00
#
_symmetry.space_group_name_H-M   'P 1'
#
loop_
_entity.id
_entity.type
_entity.pdbx_description
1 polymer ?
#
loop_
_entity_poly.entity_id
_entity_poly.type
_entity_poly.pdbx_seq_one_letter_code
_entity_poly.pdbx_strand_id
1 'polypeptide(L)'
;MHGGQGDDRLHGGAGDDTLRGGAGDDILRGGQGDDTMHGGGGDDMIIAGRGDDILQGGGGSDIVVFQGPIEQYNISQNENGTFTVEDTVGDRDGTDIVENAEFFQFGGNSFSTSEIIEHIEEQEPPEQGLIQLENGNYDISNVNHFCIELDSISSNAGYNNSFGHYFADSNGNPIASTVDFVNVKDTLGEGEAVVIAYEAGNIP
;
A
#
# COMPACT_ATOMS: atom_id res chain seq x y z
N MET A 1 -31.03 8.54 6.00
CA MET A 1 -31.29 8.90 7.41
C MET A 1 -30.37 10.03 7.81
N HIS A 2 -30.82 10.96 8.67
CA HIS A 2 -30.02 12.10 9.14
C HIS A 2 -30.24 12.29 10.65
N GLY A 3 -29.16 12.42 11.43
CA GLY A 3 -29.18 12.71 12.87
C GLY A 3 -29.37 14.20 13.15
N GLY A 4 -28.43 15.03 12.69
CA GLY A 4 -28.53 16.48 12.65
C GLY A 4 -27.61 17.19 13.63
N GLN A 5 -28.07 17.44 14.85
CA GLN A 5 -27.30 18.16 15.88
C GLN A 5 -27.37 17.37 17.19
N GLY A 6 -26.24 17.29 17.89
CA GLY A 6 -26.08 16.49 19.09
C GLY A 6 -25.83 15.02 18.75
N ASP A 7 -25.61 14.23 19.81
CA ASP A 7 -25.19 12.83 19.69
C ASP A 7 -26.36 11.92 19.30
N ASP A 8 -26.30 11.35 18.11
CA ASP A 8 -27.33 10.52 17.50
C ASP A 8 -26.95 9.04 17.41
N ARG A 9 -27.98 8.19 17.28
CA ARG A 9 -27.83 6.76 17.01
C ARG A 9 -28.64 6.40 15.78
N LEU A 10 -27.96 6.10 14.69
CA LEU A 10 -28.55 5.78 13.40
C LEU A 10 -28.37 4.29 13.08
N HIS A 11 -29.41 3.69 12.51
CA HIS A 11 -29.39 2.29 12.09
C HIS A 11 -30.10 2.15 10.74
N GLY A 12 -29.39 1.72 9.70
CA GLY A 12 -29.94 1.50 8.36
C GLY A 12 -30.82 0.26 8.32
N GLY A 13 -30.25 -0.87 8.72
CA GLY A 13 -30.97 -2.13 8.86
C GLY A 13 -30.68 -3.06 7.70
N ALA A 14 -31.58 -3.15 6.73
CA ALA A 14 -31.41 -4.03 5.58
C ALA A 14 -31.73 -3.30 4.29
N GLY A 15 -30.90 -3.54 3.26
CA GLY A 15 -30.88 -2.82 2.01
C GLY A 15 -29.88 -1.67 2.05
N ASP A 16 -29.59 -1.11 0.88
CA ASP A 16 -28.60 -0.05 0.72
C ASP A 16 -29.10 1.27 1.33
N ASP A 17 -28.48 1.68 2.43
CA ASP A 17 -28.86 2.85 3.19
C ASP A 17 -27.87 4.02 3.04
N THR A 18 -28.36 5.23 3.30
CA THR A 18 -27.49 6.41 3.46
C THR A 18 -27.68 6.97 4.84
N LEU A 19 -26.66 6.98 5.69
CA LEU A 19 -26.70 7.51 7.05
C LEU A 19 -25.80 8.75 7.12
N ARG A 20 -26.30 9.82 7.76
CA ARG A 20 -25.47 10.98 8.11
C ARG A 20 -25.68 11.36 9.55
N GLY A 21 -24.64 11.30 10.37
CA GLY A 21 -24.64 11.68 11.78
C GLY A 21 -24.96 13.17 11.92
N GLY A 22 -24.07 14.03 11.46
CA GLY A 22 -24.27 15.47 11.46
C GLY A 22 -23.23 16.16 12.31
N ALA A 23 -23.65 16.81 13.39
CA ALA A 23 -22.74 17.37 14.37
C ALA A 23 -23.04 16.75 15.73
N GLY A 24 -22.01 16.38 16.50
CA GLY A 24 -22.14 15.62 17.73
C GLY A 24 -21.39 14.29 17.62
N ASP A 25 -21.30 13.56 18.72
CA ASP A 25 -20.60 12.27 18.73
C ASP A 25 -21.61 11.16 18.38
N ASP A 26 -21.62 10.73 17.12
CA ASP A 26 -22.65 9.87 16.58
C ASP A 26 -22.28 8.38 16.56
N ILE A 27 -23.30 7.51 16.60
CA ILE A 27 -23.13 6.07 16.36
C ILE A 27 -23.94 5.68 15.13
N LEU A 28 -23.24 5.27 14.07
CA LEU A 28 -23.83 4.83 12.81
C LEU A 28 -23.69 3.32 12.67
N ARG A 29 -24.77 2.64 12.27
CA ARG A 29 -24.80 1.19 11.99
C ARG A 29 -25.48 0.95 10.65
N GLY A 30 -24.72 0.56 9.63
CA GLY A 30 -25.24 0.29 8.29
C GLY A 30 -26.20 -0.89 8.31
N GLY A 31 -25.66 -2.10 8.49
CA GLY A 31 -26.45 -3.30 8.71
C GLY A 31 -26.23 -4.34 7.62
N GLN A 32 -27.16 -4.49 6.68
CA GLN A 32 -27.01 -5.34 5.50
C GLN A 32 -27.26 -4.50 4.26
N GLY A 33 -26.46 -4.67 3.22
CA GLY A 33 -26.59 -3.91 1.97
C GLY A 33 -25.40 -2.98 1.81
N ASP A 34 -25.28 -2.37 0.64
CA ASP A 34 -24.14 -1.51 0.33
C ASP A 34 -24.43 -0.09 0.85
N ASP A 35 -23.91 0.23 2.03
CA ASP A 35 -24.28 1.43 2.77
C ASP A 35 -23.33 2.60 2.51
N THR A 36 -23.86 3.83 2.59
CA THR A 36 -23.07 5.05 2.60
C THR A 36 -23.24 5.78 3.92
N MET A 37 -22.17 5.88 4.70
CA MET A 37 -22.20 6.41 6.06
C MET A 37 -21.25 7.58 6.23
N HIS A 38 -21.77 8.69 6.75
CA HIS A 38 -21.01 9.91 7.04
C HIS A 38 -21.20 10.27 8.51
N GLY A 39 -20.15 10.24 9.33
CA GLY A 39 -20.20 10.68 10.73
C GLY A 39 -20.51 12.17 10.81
N GLY A 40 -19.62 13.00 10.24
CA GLY A 40 -19.83 14.42 10.11
C GLY A 40 -18.82 15.19 10.95
N GLY A 41 -19.25 15.80 12.04
CA GLY A 41 -18.34 16.49 12.96
C GLY A 41 -18.59 16.08 14.40
N GLY A 42 -17.54 15.77 15.14
CA GLY A 42 -17.63 15.10 16.44
C GLY A 42 -16.82 13.81 16.41
N ASP A 43 -16.75 13.10 17.53
CA ASP A 43 -16.02 11.83 17.61
C ASP A 43 -17.00 10.68 17.31
N ASP A 44 -16.98 10.18 16.07
CA ASP A 44 -18.00 9.25 15.58
C ASP A 44 -17.59 7.78 15.66
N MET A 45 -18.57 6.89 15.88
CA MET A 45 -18.41 5.44 15.78
C MET A 45 -19.24 4.89 14.62
N ILE A 46 -18.56 4.37 13.60
CA ILE A 46 -19.19 3.83 12.39
C ILE A 46 -19.00 2.32 12.34
N ILE A 47 -20.10 1.59 12.31
CA ILE A 47 -20.13 0.13 12.17
C ILE A 47 -20.70 -0.17 10.79
N ALA A 48 -19.83 -0.65 9.89
CA ALA A 48 -20.13 -1.04 8.51
C ALA A 48 -21.37 -1.96 8.44
N GLY A 49 -21.18 -3.19 8.90
CA GLY A 49 -22.17 -4.24 8.68
C GLY A 49 -21.75 -5.05 7.47
N ARG A 50 -22.70 -5.70 6.82
CA ARG A 50 -22.49 -6.51 5.62
C ARG A 50 -22.76 -5.68 4.38
N GLY A 51 -21.92 -5.80 3.38
CA GLY A 51 -22.03 -5.11 2.11
C GLY A 51 -20.72 -4.48 1.73
N ASP A 52 -20.66 -3.89 0.54
CA ASP A 52 -19.52 -3.07 0.15
C ASP A 52 -19.84 -1.60 0.53
N ASP A 53 -19.33 -1.15 1.68
CA ASP A 53 -19.74 0.13 2.27
C ASP A 53 -18.78 1.29 1.93
N ILE A 54 -19.31 2.52 2.02
CA ILE A 54 -18.52 3.76 2.00
C ILE A 54 -18.65 4.43 3.36
N LEU A 55 -17.53 4.48 4.09
CA LEU A 55 -17.45 4.97 5.46
C LEU A 55 -16.63 6.27 5.50
N GLN A 56 -17.23 7.36 5.97
CA GLN A 56 -16.56 8.63 6.14
C GLN A 56 -16.71 9.10 7.58
N GLY A 57 -15.63 9.16 8.35
CA GLY A 57 -15.64 9.68 9.73
C GLY A 57 -16.00 11.16 9.73
N GLY A 58 -15.13 11.98 9.14
CA GLY A 58 -15.38 13.40 8.95
C GLY A 58 -14.37 14.21 9.75
N GLY A 59 -14.85 15.05 10.66
CA GLY A 59 -13.99 15.86 11.50
C GLY A 59 -14.13 15.49 12.96
N GLY A 60 -13.06 15.05 13.59
CA GLY A 60 -13.06 14.63 14.99
C GLY A 60 -12.06 13.51 15.15
N SER A 61 -12.31 12.63 16.11
CA SER A 61 -11.57 11.39 16.31
C SER A 61 -12.51 10.20 16.09
N ASP A 62 -12.52 9.69 14.87
CA ASP A 62 -13.50 8.73 14.40
C ASP A 62 -12.98 7.29 14.47
N ILE A 63 -13.90 6.35 14.75
CA ILE A 63 -13.61 4.92 14.82
C ILE A 63 -14.51 4.17 13.84
N VAL A 64 -13.90 3.46 12.89
CA VAL A 64 -14.60 2.46 12.06
C VAL A 64 -14.43 1.06 12.65
N VAL A 65 -15.51 0.28 12.65
CA VAL A 65 -15.55 -1.03 13.33
C VAL A 65 -15.92 -2.15 12.37
N PHE A 66 -15.03 -3.14 12.29
CA PHE A 66 -15.18 -4.38 11.53
C PHE A 66 -15.35 -5.58 12.46
N GLN A 67 -16.05 -6.61 12.00
CA GLN A 67 -16.46 -7.74 12.85
C GLN A 67 -15.31 -8.71 13.16
N GLY A 68 -14.42 -8.92 12.19
CA GLY A 68 -13.34 -9.90 12.25
C GLY A 68 -12.03 -9.33 12.79
N PRO A 69 -11.08 -10.21 13.16
CA PRO A 69 -9.72 -9.81 13.50
C PRO A 69 -8.95 -9.38 12.24
N ILE A 70 -7.93 -8.53 12.41
CA ILE A 70 -7.25 -7.83 11.31
C ILE A 70 -6.60 -8.79 10.30
N GLU A 71 -6.17 -9.98 10.73
CA GLU A 71 -5.52 -10.99 9.87
C GLU A 71 -6.46 -11.62 8.84
N GLN A 72 -7.74 -11.25 8.86
CA GLN A 72 -8.76 -11.70 7.91
C GLN A 72 -9.15 -10.60 6.93
N TYR A 73 -8.43 -9.48 6.89
CA TYR A 73 -8.67 -8.39 5.96
C TYR A 73 -7.44 -8.12 5.10
N ASN A 74 -7.66 -7.94 3.80
CA ASN A 74 -6.67 -7.31 2.93
C ASN A 74 -6.92 -5.80 3.02
N ILE A 75 -5.93 -5.05 3.50
CA ILE A 75 -6.05 -3.60 3.63
C ILE A 75 -5.06 -2.95 2.66
N SER A 76 -5.50 -1.91 1.97
CA SER A 76 -4.66 -1.11 1.09
C SER A 76 -5.00 0.37 1.21
N GLN A 77 -4.02 1.23 0.96
CA GLN A 77 -4.23 2.67 0.88
C GLN A 77 -4.27 3.13 -0.58
N ASN A 78 -5.30 3.89 -0.93
CA ASN A 78 -5.49 4.44 -2.27
C ASN A 78 -4.75 5.78 -2.42
N GLU A 79 -4.44 6.20 -3.66
CA GLU A 79 -3.72 7.45 -3.95
C GLU A 79 -4.42 8.72 -3.43
N ASN A 80 -5.75 8.68 -3.27
CA ASN A 80 -6.56 9.76 -2.73
C ASN A 80 -6.58 9.79 -1.19
N GLY A 81 -5.86 8.89 -0.52
CA GLY A 81 -5.76 8.81 0.94
C GLY A 81 -6.85 7.97 1.61
N THR A 82 -7.79 7.40 0.87
CA THR A 82 -8.76 6.45 1.44
C THR A 82 -8.13 5.08 1.65
N PHE A 83 -8.72 4.28 2.52
CA PHE A 83 -8.37 2.87 2.71
C PHE A 83 -9.41 1.97 2.04
N THR A 84 -8.96 0.92 1.39
CA THR A 84 -9.81 -0.20 0.98
C THR A 84 -9.58 -1.34 1.97
N VAL A 85 -10.65 -1.82 2.60
CA VAL A 85 -10.64 -2.90 3.59
C VAL A 85 -11.49 -4.04 3.04
N GLU A 86 -10.84 -5.11 2.56
CA GLU A 86 -11.51 -6.27 1.96
C GLU A 86 -11.52 -7.43 2.95
N ASP A 87 -12.71 -7.87 3.37
CA ASP A 87 -12.87 -9.08 4.17
C ASP A 87 -12.61 -10.34 3.34
N THR A 88 -11.63 -11.14 3.78
CA THR A 88 -11.28 -12.42 3.15
C THR A 88 -12.24 -13.57 3.51
N VAL A 89 -13.17 -13.33 4.43
CA VAL A 89 -14.21 -14.29 4.86
C VAL A 89 -15.57 -13.81 4.36
N GLY A 90 -16.21 -14.62 3.50
CA GLY A 90 -17.50 -14.27 2.93
C GLY A 90 -18.64 -14.03 3.93
N ASP A 91 -19.61 -13.21 3.52
CA ASP A 91 -20.88 -12.90 4.20
C ASP A 91 -20.76 -12.19 5.57
N ARG A 92 -19.66 -11.48 5.83
CA ARG A 92 -19.40 -10.77 7.10
C ARG A 92 -19.42 -9.26 6.95
N ASP A 93 -18.34 -8.67 6.44
CA ASP A 93 -18.26 -7.24 6.20
C ASP A 93 -18.37 -7.00 4.70
N GLY A 94 -17.31 -7.20 3.92
CA GLY A 94 -17.36 -7.03 2.46
C GLY A 94 -16.11 -6.32 2.01
N THR A 95 -16.21 -5.50 0.96
CA THR A 95 -15.14 -4.59 0.55
C THR A 95 -15.54 -3.16 0.84
N ASP A 96 -14.93 -2.58 1.88
CA ASP A 96 -15.28 -1.27 2.39
C ASP A 96 -14.25 -0.21 1.99
N ILE A 97 -14.74 1.00 1.72
CA ILE A 97 -13.91 2.19 1.50
C ILE A 97 -14.02 3.08 2.73
N VAL A 98 -12.88 3.39 3.36
CA VAL A 98 -12.81 4.24 4.54
C VAL A 98 -12.08 5.54 4.25
N GLU A 99 -12.69 6.66 4.60
CA GLU A 99 -12.15 8.00 4.47
C GLU A 99 -12.20 8.75 5.82
N ASN A 100 -11.12 9.47 6.16
CA ASN A 100 -11.03 10.32 7.36
C ASN A 100 -11.47 9.59 8.64
N ALA A 101 -10.87 8.43 8.91
CA ALA A 101 -11.01 7.72 10.18
C ALA A 101 -9.64 7.62 10.85
N GLU A 102 -9.57 8.06 12.11
CA GLU A 102 -8.35 8.04 12.92
C GLU A 102 -8.08 6.65 13.50
N PHE A 103 -9.13 5.84 13.70
CA PHE A 103 -9.02 4.52 14.28
C PHE A 103 -9.85 3.47 13.53
N PHE A 104 -9.28 2.27 13.45
CA PHE A 104 -9.89 1.08 12.87
C PHE A 104 -9.96 0.01 13.95
N GLN A 105 -11.13 -0.57 14.16
CA GLN A 105 -11.32 -1.65 15.11
C GLN A 105 -11.55 -2.98 14.39
N PHE A 106 -10.69 -3.95 14.68
CA PHE A 106 -10.79 -5.32 14.18
C PHE A 106 -10.81 -6.31 15.34
N GLY A 107 -11.87 -7.12 15.43
CA GLY A 107 -11.97 -8.18 16.44
C GLY A 107 -11.93 -7.65 17.88
N GLY A 108 -12.28 -6.37 18.08
CA GLY A 108 -12.22 -5.67 19.36
C GLY A 108 -10.89 -4.96 19.66
N ASN A 109 -9.86 -5.13 18.85
CA ASN A 109 -8.60 -4.39 18.95
C ASN A 109 -8.68 -3.10 18.11
N SER A 110 -8.24 -1.98 18.67
CA SER A 110 -8.20 -0.69 17.98
C SER A 110 -6.79 -0.40 17.48
N PHE A 111 -6.70 0.04 16.24
CA PHE A 111 -5.48 0.43 15.54
C PHE A 111 -5.66 1.86 15.03
N SER A 112 -4.68 2.71 15.28
CA SER A 112 -4.62 4.04 14.66
C SER A 112 -4.34 3.93 13.17
N THR A 113 -4.64 4.98 12.41
CA THR A 113 -4.28 5.06 10.98
C THR A 113 -2.80 4.77 10.74
N SER A 114 -1.90 5.21 11.63
CA SER A 114 -0.46 4.92 11.52
C SER A 114 -0.13 3.45 11.69
N GLU A 115 -0.79 2.74 12.62
CA GLU A 115 -0.62 1.29 12.80
C GLU A 115 -1.21 0.50 11.62
N ILE A 116 -2.29 1.01 11.01
CA ILE A 116 -2.83 0.42 9.76
C ILE A 116 -1.84 0.59 8.60
N ILE A 117 -1.23 1.77 8.45
CA ILE A 117 -0.21 2.01 7.42
C ILE A 117 1.00 1.10 7.66
N GLU A 118 1.49 1.00 8.89
CA GLU A 118 2.58 0.08 9.25
C GLU A 118 2.22 -1.37 8.92
N HIS A 119 0.99 -1.81 9.21
CA HIS A 119 0.51 -3.14 8.84
C HIS A 119 0.54 -3.40 7.33
N ILE A 120 0.12 -2.42 6.52
CA ILE A 120 0.16 -2.50 5.05
C ILE A 120 1.62 -2.63 4.58
N GLU A 121 2.51 -1.81 5.10
CA GLU A 121 3.94 -1.80 4.74
C GLU A 121 4.67 -3.08 5.18
N GLU A 122 4.27 -3.73 6.29
CA GLU A 122 4.84 -5.01 6.73
C GLU A 122 4.38 -6.21 5.87
N GLN A 123 3.22 -6.12 5.22
CA GLN A 123 2.70 -7.14 4.32
C GLN A 123 3.30 -7.05 2.91
N GLU A 124 3.80 -5.87 2.52
CA GLU A 124 4.69 -5.74 1.37
C GLU A 124 5.99 -6.54 1.67
N PRO A 125 6.50 -7.35 0.72
CA PRO A 125 7.79 -7.99 0.91
C PRO A 125 8.79 -6.88 1.25
N PRO A 126 9.60 -7.05 2.31
CA PRO A 126 10.48 -5.96 2.75
C PRO A 126 11.27 -5.52 1.54
N GLU A 127 11.27 -4.22 1.23
CA GLU A 127 12.27 -3.62 0.35
C GLU A 127 13.63 -3.78 1.04
N GLN A 128 14.17 -4.99 1.05
CA GLN A 128 15.55 -5.21 1.42
C GLN A 128 16.35 -4.61 0.28
N GLY A 129 16.87 -3.40 0.50
CA GLY A 129 17.85 -2.81 -0.40
C GLY A 129 19.01 -3.77 -0.66
N LEU A 130 19.70 -3.58 -1.78
CA LEU A 130 20.81 -4.44 -2.22
C LEU A 130 21.81 -4.71 -1.08
N ILE A 131 21.99 -5.98 -0.71
CA ILE A 131 22.97 -6.37 0.32
C ILE A 131 24.28 -6.73 -0.38
N GLN A 132 25.36 -5.97 -0.12
CA GLN A 132 26.68 -6.33 -0.65
C GLN A 132 27.29 -7.50 0.13
N LEU A 133 27.63 -8.57 -0.58
CA LEU A 133 28.31 -9.76 -0.07
C LEU A 133 29.83 -9.51 0.04
N GLU A 134 30.53 -10.33 0.85
CA GLU A 134 31.99 -10.20 1.03
C GLU A 134 32.80 -10.37 -0.27
N ASN A 135 32.25 -11.05 -1.26
CA ASN A 135 32.87 -11.23 -2.58
C ASN A 135 32.64 -10.02 -3.52
N GLY A 136 31.93 -8.99 -3.08
CA GLY A 136 31.61 -7.78 -3.84
C GLY A 136 30.35 -7.87 -4.70
N ASN A 137 29.70 -9.04 -4.80
CA ASN A 137 28.40 -9.19 -5.45
C ASN A 137 27.28 -8.64 -4.55
N TYR A 138 26.11 -8.38 -5.13
CA TYR A 138 24.92 -7.99 -4.38
C TYR A 138 23.91 -9.13 -4.32
N ASP A 139 23.35 -9.37 -3.15
CA ASP A 139 22.17 -10.22 -2.98
C ASP A 139 20.94 -9.44 -3.43
N ILE A 140 20.24 -10.01 -4.40
CA ILE A 140 19.03 -9.47 -5.01
C ILE A 140 17.81 -10.37 -4.78
N SER A 141 17.95 -11.42 -3.95
CA SER A 141 16.92 -12.45 -3.77
C SER A 141 15.60 -11.92 -3.20
N ASN A 142 15.64 -10.75 -2.53
CA ASN A 142 14.49 -10.06 -1.95
C ASN A 142 14.28 -8.66 -2.57
N VAL A 143 14.77 -8.43 -3.79
CA VAL A 143 14.70 -7.13 -4.46
C VAL A 143 13.69 -7.20 -5.61
N ASN A 144 12.67 -6.36 -5.56
CA ASN A 144 11.66 -6.25 -6.62
C ASN A 144 12.01 -5.17 -7.66
N HIS A 145 12.94 -4.27 -7.34
CA HIS A 145 13.40 -3.22 -8.23
C HIS A 145 14.83 -2.79 -7.88
N PHE A 146 15.70 -2.61 -8.87
CA PHE A 146 16.97 -1.91 -8.66
C PHE A 146 17.50 -1.24 -9.94
N CYS A 147 18.32 -0.21 -9.75
CA CYS A 147 19.01 0.49 -10.83
C CYS A 147 20.53 0.35 -10.71
N ILE A 148 21.21 0.20 -11.85
CA ILE A 148 22.65 0.38 -11.99
C ILE A 148 22.88 1.72 -12.67
N GLU A 149 23.45 2.67 -11.94
CA GLU A 149 23.82 3.99 -12.47
C GLU A 149 25.33 4.05 -12.72
N LEU A 150 25.70 4.49 -13.92
CA LEU A 150 27.08 4.68 -14.34
C LEU A 150 27.34 6.18 -14.53
N ASP A 151 27.73 6.85 -13.44
CA ASP A 151 27.82 8.32 -13.37
C ASP A 151 29.03 8.94 -14.09
N SER A 152 30.08 8.16 -14.37
CA SER A 152 31.23 8.66 -15.14
C SER A 152 32.13 7.52 -15.60
N ILE A 153 31.99 7.11 -16.86
CA ILE A 153 33.01 6.28 -17.50
C ILE A 153 34.03 7.22 -18.12
N SER A 154 35.10 7.52 -17.37
CA SER A 154 36.25 8.22 -17.93
C SER A 154 36.93 7.30 -18.94
N SER A 155 36.97 7.70 -20.21
CA SER A 155 37.62 6.94 -21.26
C SER A 155 38.64 7.77 -22.01
N ASN A 156 39.66 7.10 -22.56
CA ASN A 156 40.49 7.75 -23.56
C ASN A 156 39.63 7.98 -24.81
N ALA A 157 39.50 9.24 -25.23
CA ALA A 157 38.71 9.63 -26.39
C ALA A 157 38.94 8.70 -27.59
N GLY A 158 37.86 8.14 -28.15
CA GLY A 158 37.89 7.35 -29.39
C GLY A 158 37.83 5.83 -29.23
N TYR A 159 37.68 5.29 -28.02
CA TYR A 159 37.45 3.85 -27.80
C TYR A 159 35.99 3.58 -27.40
N ASN A 160 35.40 2.50 -27.95
CA ASN A 160 34.14 1.96 -27.45
C ASN A 160 34.41 1.27 -26.11
N ASN A 161 33.83 1.76 -25.02
CA ASN A 161 33.87 1.05 -23.74
C ASN A 161 32.60 0.24 -23.59
N SER A 162 32.74 -1.01 -23.18
CA SER A 162 31.60 -1.86 -22.86
C SER A 162 31.60 -2.10 -21.36
N PHE A 163 30.54 -1.68 -20.69
CA PHE A 163 30.24 -2.15 -19.35
C PHE A 163 29.44 -3.45 -19.49
N GLY A 164 29.74 -4.43 -18.65
CA GLY A 164 29.00 -5.67 -18.61
C GLY A 164 28.71 -6.07 -17.18
N HIS A 165 27.49 -6.50 -16.91
CA HIS A 165 27.11 -7.15 -15.67
C HIS A 165 26.36 -8.46 -15.97
N TYR A 166 26.23 -9.29 -14.95
CA TYR A 166 25.54 -10.57 -15.05
C TYR A 166 24.88 -10.91 -13.72
N PHE A 167 23.83 -11.71 -13.79
CA PHE A 167 23.22 -12.34 -12.63
C PHE A 167 23.85 -13.71 -12.41
N ALA A 168 23.94 -14.15 -11.16
CA ALA A 168 24.57 -15.41 -10.79
C ALA A 168 23.67 -16.24 -9.88
N ASP A 169 23.83 -17.56 -9.92
CA ASP A 169 23.20 -18.45 -8.94
C ASP A 169 23.81 -18.28 -7.53
N SER A 170 23.25 -18.98 -6.54
CA SER A 170 23.74 -18.97 -5.16
C SER A 170 25.19 -19.45 -4.99
N ASN A 171 25.78 -20.08 -6.01
CA ASN A 171 27.16 -20.54 -6.02
C ASN A 171 28.09 -19.56 -6.75
N GLY A 172 27.57 -18.43 -7.24
CA GLY A 172 28.31 -17.43 -8.01
C GLY A 172 28.53 -17.80 -9.47
N ASN A 173 27.83 -18.81 -10.01
CA ASN A 173 27.91 -19.13 -11.43
C ASN A 173 27.02 -18.18 -12.24
N PRO A 174 27.53 -17.55 -13.32
CA PRO A 174 26.72 -16.69 -14.17
C PRO A 174 25.52 -17.42 -14.78
N ILE A 175 24.36 -16.78 -14.78
CA ILE A 175 23.17 -17.23 -15.48
C ILE A 175 23.33 -16.83 -16.95
N ALA A 176 23.51 -17.81 -17.82
CA ALA A 176 24.00 -17.60 -19.19
C ALA A 176 23.10 -16.72 -20.09
N SER A 177 21.83 -16.53 -19.74
CA SER A 177 20.87 -15.71 -20.48
C SER A 177 20.89 -14.23 -20.11
N THR A 178 21.70 -13.80 -19.14
CA THR A 178 21.52 -12.50 -18.47
C THR A 178 22.79 -11.64 -18.50
N VAL A 179 23.73 -11.92 -19.39
CA VAL A 179 24.94 -11.11 -19.55
C VAL A 179 24.60 -9.92 -20.43
N ASP A 180 24.36 -8.77 -19.81
CA ASP A 180 24.06 -7.53 -20.50
C ASP A 180 25.33 -6.72 -20.68
N PHE A 181 25.67 -6.43 -21.94
CA PHE A 181 26.74 -5.50 -22.28
C PHE A 181 26.14 -4.20 -22.79
N VAL A 182 26.37 -3.10 -22.08
CA VAL A 182 25.98 -1.78 -22.54
C VAL A 182 27.18 -1.10 -23.19
N ASN A 183 27.00 -0.70 -24.45
CA ASN A 183 27.99 0.10 -25.15
C ASN A 183 27.89 1.54 -24.66
N VAL A 184 28.85 1.95 -23.85
CA VAL A 184 28.90 3.31 -23.31
C VAL A 184 29.77 4.14 -24.26
N LYS A 185 29.10 4.88 -25.13
CA LYS A 185 29.77 5.80 -26.06
C LYS A 185 30.11 7.10 -25.35
N ASP A 186 31.40 7.35 -25.19
CA ASP A 186 31.90 8.69 -24.93
C ASP A 186 32.04 9.42 -26.26
N THR A 187 31.01 10.17 -26.66
CA THR A 187 31.08 10.90 -27.93
C THR A 187 31.85 12.21 -27.83
N LEU A 188 31.98 12.86 -26.67
CA LEU A 188 32.51 14.24 -26.58
C LEU A 188 33.13 14.66 -25.23
N GLY A 189 33.46 13.75 -24.31
CA GLY A 189 34.13 14.09 -23.05
C GLY A 189 33.22 14.62 -21.94
N GLU A 190 31.91 14.60 -22.15
CA GLU A 190 30.89 14.64 -21.09
C GLU A 190 29.97 13.44 -21.33
N GLY A 191 30.24 12.33 -20.64
CA GLY A 191 29.41 11.13 -20.73
C GLY A 191 28.08 11.40 -20.04
N GLU A 192 26.96 11.17 -20.73
CA GLU A 192 25.66 11.07 -20.08
C GLU A 192 25.65 9.84 -19.16
N ALA A 193 25.06 9.98 -17.97
CA ALA A 193 24.88 8.84 -17.06
C ALA A 193 24.06 7.76 -17.75
N VAL A 194 24.55 6.53 -17.70
CA VAL A 194 23.80 5.36 -18.19
C VAL A 194 23.11 4.72 -17.00
N VAL A 195 21.79 4.67 -17.04
CA VAL A 195 20.95 4.02 -16.02
C VAL A 195 20.35 2.75 -16.62
N ILE A 196 20.56 1.62 -15.94
CA ILE A 196 19.95 0.33 -16.29
C ILE A 196 19.00 -0.04 -15.15
N ALA A 197 17.70 -0.08 -15.41
CA ALA A 197 16.68 -0.41 -14.43
C ALA A 197 16.20 -1.86 -14.60
N TYR A 198 16.08 -2.57 -13.47
CA TYR A 198 15.52 -3.92 -13.37
C TYR A 198 14.26 -3.87 -12.51
N GLU A 199 13.16 -4.32 -13.10
CA GLU A 199 11.86 -4.51 -12.43
C GLU A 199 11.66 -5.99 -12.09
N ALA A 200 10.74 -6.31 -11.18
CA ALA A 200 10.47 -7.67 -10.70
C ALA A 200 10.28 -8.71 -11.83
N GLY A 201 9.70 -8.32 -12.96
CA GLY A 201 9.50 -9.21 -14.12
C GLY A 201 10.76 -9.50 -14.95
N ASN A 202 11.84 -8.74 -14.75
CA ASN A 202 13.09 -8.82 -15.51
C ASN A 202 14.30 -9.23 -14.64
N ILE A 203 14.08 -9.43 -13.33
CA ILE A 203 15.07 -10.00 -12.42
C ILE A 203 15.03 -11.54 -12.56
N PRO A 204 16.16 -12.20 -12.86
CA PRO A 204 16.21 -13.65 -13.15
C PRO A 204 15.93 -14.58 -11.97
#